data_AF-A0A956AZ86-F1
#
_entry.id   AF-A0A956AZ86-F1
#
_cell.length_a   1.000
_cell.length_b   1.000
_cell.length_c   1.000
_cell.angle_alpha   90.00
_cell.angle_beta   90.00
_cell.angle_gamma   90.00
#
_symmetry.space_group_name_H-M   'P 1'
#
loop_
_entity.id
_entity.type
_entity.pdbx_description
1 polymer ?
#
loop_
_entity_poly.entity_id
_entity_poly.type
_entity_poly.pdbx_seq_one_letter_code
_entity_poly.pdbx_strand_id
1 'polypeptide(L)'
;ALLPDAGPPPACPPEPPFGACGNAERACGYGAPFTCCVREYEHRTLCRCEGGTWICEDRRETCLADAAGAGCLRRVEVCEAWGRILADRQADVDGAFRAGWDGSVAGCAPGDMPAEWRQRAFDRLNDWRYLAGQPPARLSPDRNVLAQHCALAMHARGFWTHDLTPEDPCYSEQARQGAAESLVSMRGIAVDVLWNYVEDFGEMNFAAAPHRLWMFSNRLGPVGIGATDDATCMHVANARLESDKAYIPWPAAGPFPADAVLGDALGWTIQSDTINFNGATVRVTRDGDPMPVEVRVLQAQYGAAHALAFKPDGWAPQAGESYLVVVAGASQPVRYAVEFIDCAAE
;
A
#
# COMPACT_ATOMS: atom_id res chain seq x y z
N ALA A 1 -44.71 7.48 42.70
CA ALA A 1 -44.31 8.75 42.07
C ALA A 1 -43.76 8.39 40.69
N LEU A 2 -44.41 8.88 39.63
CA LEU A 2 -43.94 8.70 38.26
C LEU A 2 -42.67 9.56 38.09
N LEU A 3 -41.61 8.98 37.52
CA LEU A 3 -40.43 9.75 37.10
C LEU A 3 -40.90 10.79 36.06
N PRO A 4 -40.47 12.06 36.16
CA PRO A 4 -40.81 13.05 35.15
C PRO A 4 -40.17 12.63 33.82
N ASP A 5 -40.98 12.67 32.76
CA ASP A 5 -40.55 12.49 31.37
C ASP A 5 -39.47 13.56 31.08
N ALA A 6 -38.23 13.12 30.85
CA ALA A 6 -37.08 14.00 30.63
C ALA A 6 -37.07 14.63 29.22
N GLY A 7 -38.12 14.42 28.42
CA GLY A 7 -38.15 14.82 27.03
C GLY A 7 -37.16 14.00 26.17
N PRO A 8 -37.19 14.19 24.84
CA PRO A 8 -36.18 13.58 23.99
C PRO A 8 -34.76 14.07 24.36
N PRO A 9 -33.72 13.25 24.21
CA PRO A 9 -32.34 13.70 24.39
C PRO A 9 -32.08 14.93 23.49
N PRO A 10 -31.29 15.92 23.94
CA PRO A 10 -31.01 17.11 23.15
C PRO A 10 -30.43 16.71 21.78
N ALA A 11 -31.12 17.09 20.70
CA ALA A 11 -30.68 16.84 19.34
C ALA A 11 -29.46 17.73 19.02
N CYS A 12 -28.45 17.16 18.38
CA CYS A 12 -27.23 17.86 17.99
C CYS A 12 -27.56 18.85 16.85
N PRO A 13 -27.06 20.10 16.89
CA PRO A 13 -27.34 21.11 15.86
C PRO A 13 -26.56 20.85 14.54
N PRO A 14 -27.04 21.38 13.40
CA PRO A 14 -26.39 21.22 12.08
C PRO A 14 -25.05 21.97 11.96
N GLU A 15 -24.21 21.53 11.02
CA GLU A 15 -22.83 22.01 10.81
C GLU A 15 -22.71 23.50 10.40
N PRO A 16 -21.62 24.19 10.82
CA PRO A 16 -21.28 25.55 10.37
C PRO A 16 -20.50 25.59 9.04
N PRO A 17 -20.43 26.76 8.37
CA PRO A 17 -19.58 26.95 7.20
C PRO A 17 -18.07 26.96 7.53
N PHE A 18 -17.26 26.57 6.55
CA PHE A 18 -15.79 26.49 6.59
C PHE A 18 -15.10 27.79 7.12
N GLY A 19 -14.09 27.65 8.00
CA GLY A 19 -13.11 28.71 8.32
C GLY A 19 -13.02 29.23 9.78
N ALA A 20 -13.54 28.50 10.77
CA ALA A 20 -13.64 28.97 12.17
C ALA A 20 -12.38 28.81 13.05
N CYS A 21 -11.42 27.98 12.65
CA CYS A 21 -10.20 27.65 13.40
C CYS A 21 -8.95 28.23 12.74
N GLY A 22 -7.83 28.33 13.47
CA GLY A 22 -6.56 28.81 12.94
C GLY A 22 -6.05 27.93 11.78
N ASN A 23 -5.07 28.43 11.01
CA ASN A 23 -4.54 27.75 9.81
C ASN A 23 -4.03 26.30 10.04
N ALA A 24 -3.86 25.88 11.29
CA ALA A 24 -3.40 24.54 11.70
C ALA A 24 -4.45 23.73 12.48
N GLU A 25 -5.72 24.12 12.47
CA GLU A 25 -6.79 23.51 13.26
C GLU A 25 -8.09 23.38 12.43
N ARG A 26 -8.93 22.38 12.73
CA ARG A 26 -10.33 22.31 12.27
C ARG A 26 -11.28 22.35 13.48
N ALA A 27 -12.45 22.96 13.31
CA ALA A 27 -13.47 23.03 14.36
C ALA A 27 -14.26 21.72 14.38
N CYS A 28 -14.34 21.03 15.53
CA CYS A 28 -15.49 20.16 15.79
C CYS A 28 -16.62 21.05 16.37
N GLY A 29 -17.54 21.46 15.49
CA GLY A 29 -18.78 22.21 15.80
C GLY A 29 -18.63 23.73 16.02
N TYR A 30 -19.73 24.50 15.90
CA TYR A 30 -19.81 25.95 16.19
C TYR A 30 -20.90 26.27 17.21
N GLY A 31 -20.63 27.27 18.04
CA GLY A 31 -21.46 27.71 19.17
C GLY A 31 -20.66 27.55 20.45
N ALA A 32 -20.48 28.64 21.20
CA ALA A 32 -19.67 28.57 22.42
C ALA A 32 -20.37 27.69 23.47
N PRO A 33 -19.64 26.73 24.08
CA PRO A 33 -18.24 26.38 23.83
C PRO A 33 -18.08 25.31 22.73
N PHE A 34 -17.20 25.56 21.74
CA PHE A 34 -16.72 24.58 20.75
C PHE A 34 -15.21 24.33 20.94
N THR A 35 -14.69 23.19 20.46
CA THR A 35 -13.27 22.81 20.61
C THR A 35 -12.59 22.76 19.24
N CYS A 36 -11.44 23.44 19.11
CA CYS A 36 -10.56 23.33 17.95
C CYS A 36 -9.71 22.06 18.08
N CYS A 37 -9.73 21.14 17.10
CA CYS A 37 -8.84 19.98 17.10
C CYS A 37 -7.59 20.29 16.24
N VAL A 38 -6.41 19.82 16.68
CA VAL A 38 -5.10 20.08 16.05
C VAL A 38 -4.92 19.28 14.76
N ARG A 39 -4.32 19.87 13.71
CA ARG A 39 -4.13 19.24 12.37
C ARG A 39 -3.37 17.91 12.35
N GLU A 40 -2.51 17.62 13.31
CA GLU A 40 -1.72 16.37 13.31
C GLU A 40 -2.59 15.09 13.46
N TYR A 41 -3.90 15.25 13.67
CA TYR A 41 -4.85 14.17 13.94
C TYR A 41 -5.99 14.06 12.90
N GLU A 42 -5.84 14.60 11.68
CA GLU A 42 -6.89 14.61 10.64
C GLU A 42 -7.46 13.20 10.29
N HIS A 43 -6.75 12.12 10.59
CA HIS A 43 -7.21 10.72 10.40
C HIS A 43 -7.53 9.95 11.69
N ARG A 44 -7.39 10.59 12.87
CA ARG A 44 -7.43 9.95 14.19
C ARG A 44 -8.56 10.41 15.11
N THR A 45 -9.40 11.35 14.67
CA THR A 45 -10.40 11.98 15.54
C THR A 45 -11.81 11.74 15.00
N LEU A 46 -12.75 11.34 15.86
CA LEU A 46 -14.20 11.33 15.60
C LEU A 46 -14.83 12.51 16.36
N CYS A 47 -15.71 13.29 15.70
CA CYS A 47 -16.55 14.23 16.43
C CYS A 47 -17.77 13.46 16.97
N ARG A 48 -17.90 13.33 18.29
CA ARG A 48 -19.04 12.68 18.95
C ARG A 48 -19.93 13.72 19.62
N CYS A 49 -21.25 13.53 19.56
CA CYS A 49 -22.20 14.38 20.27
C CYS A 49 -22.64 13.69 21.56
N GLU A 50 -22.28 14.29 22.71
CA GLU A 50 -22.66 13.79 24.02
C GLU A 50 -23.30 14.91 24.84
N GLY A 51 -24.52 14.68 25.33
CA GLY A 51 -25.27 15.68 26.11
C GLY A 51 -25.53 17.01 25.37
N GLY A 52 -25.55 17.02 24.03
CA GLY A 52 -25.73 18.22 23.21
C GLY A 52 -24.44 19.01 22.95
N THR A 53 -23.27 18.44 23.27
CA THR A 53 -21.94 19.04 23.03
C THR A 53 -21.13 18.16 22.09
N TRP A 54 -20.41 18.78 21.15
CA TRP A 54 -19.45 18.09 20.28
C TRP A 54 -18.11 17.93 21.00
N ILE A 55 -17.60 16.70 21.08
CA ILE A 55 -16.29 16.36 21.64
C ILE A 55 -15.38 15.77 20.54
N CYS A 56 -14.08 16.12 20.58
CA CYS A 56 -13.05 15.47 19.78
C CYS A 56 -12.64 14.18 20.53
N GLU A 57 -12.86 13.00 19.97
CA GLU A 57 -12.48 11.72 20.59
C GLU A 57 -11.44 11.01 19.71
N ASP A 58 -10.38 10.45 20.33
CA ASP A 58 -9.39 9.65 19.62
C ASP A 58 -10.04 8.34 19.16
N ARG A 59 -10.07 8.10 17.85
CA ARG A 59 -10.71 6.92 17.23
C ARG A 59 -10.19 5.61 17.80
N ARG A 60 -8.89 5.56 18.13
CA ARG A 60 -8.27 4.38 18.72
C ARG A 60 -8.75 4.19 20.16
N GLU A 61 -8.88 5.27 20.93
CA GLU A 61 -9.40 5.19 22.31
C GLU A 61 -10.88 4.82 22.36
N THR A 62 -11.73 5.40 21.52
CA THR A 62 -13.16 5.02 21.39
C THR A 62 -13.30 3.56 20.98
N CYS A 63 -12.51 3.13 19.98
CA CYS A 63 -12.47 1.76 19.50
C CYS A 63 -12.06 0.74 20.59
N LEU A 64 -11.12 1.13 21.46
CA LEU A 64 -10.69 0.31 22.60
C LEU A 64 -11.75 0.26 23.72
N ALA A 65 -12.57 1.30 23.87
CA ALA A 65 -13.59 1.42 24.90
C ALA A 65 -14.88 0.62 24.59
N ASP A 66 -15.28 0.50 23.32
CA ASP A 66 -16.60 -0.06 22.91
C ASP A 66 -16.68 -1.60 22.80
N ALA A 67 -15.70 -2.35 23.33
CA ALA A 67 -15.67 -3.82 23.35
C ALA A 67 -15.77 -4.52 21.96
N ALA A 68 -15.61 -3.79 20.85
CA ALA A 68 -15.47 -4.32 19.48
C ALA A 68 -14.10 -4.96 19.19
N GLY A 69 -13.18 -4.92 20.17
CA GLY A 69 -11.92 -5.68 20.17
C GLY A 69 -10.94 -5.33 19.05
N ALA A 70 -10.10 -6.32 18.67
CA ALA A 70 -8.99 -6.16 17.72
C ALA A 70 -9.41 -5.86 16.26
N GLY A 71 -10.65 -6.17 15.87
CA GLY A 71 -11.14 -5.94 14.49
C GLY A 71 -11.31 -4.46 14.17
N CYS A 72 -11.79 -3.68 15.15
CA CYS A 72 -11.92 -2.22 15.03
C CYS A 72 -10.54 -1.54 14.97
N LEU A 73 -9.58 -1.97 15.81
CA LEU A 73 -8.21 -1.43 15.78
C LEU A 73 -7.56 -1.62 14.41
N ARG A 74 -7.70 -2.82 13.83
CA ARG A 74 -7.14 -3.12 12.51
C ARG A 74 -7.72 -2.21 11.43
N ARG A 75 -9.02 -1.90 11.48
CA ARG A 75 -9.68 -0.98 10.54
C ARG A 75 -9.08 0.43 10.61
N VAL A 76 -8.93 0.99 11.82
CA VAL A 76 -8.32 2.30 12.04
C VAL A 76 -6.90 2.33 11.48
N GLU A 77 -6.06 1.35 11.84
CA GLU A 77 -4.68 1.31 11.40
C GLU A 77 -4.55 1.12 9.88
N VAL A 78 -5.46 0.35 9.26
CA VAL A 78 -5.53 0.19 7.80
C VAL A 78 -5.86 1.52 7.12
N CYS A 79 -6.83 2.27 7.64
CA CYS A 79 -7.17 3.57 7.08
C CYS A 79 -6.09 4.63 7.33
N GLU A 80 -5.37 4.59 8.45
CA GLU A 80 -4.20 5.44 8.66
C GLU A 80 -3.10 5.16 7.65
N ALA A 81 -2.78 3.88 7.39
CA ALA A 81 -1.81 3.51 6.37
C ALA A 81 -2.28 3.96 4.98
N TRP A 82 -3.55 3.74 4.65
CA TRP A 82 -4.14 4.19 3.39
C TRP A 82 -4.13 5.71 3.21
N GLY A 83 -4.38 6.47 4.29
CA GLY A 83 -4.31 7.93 4.28
C GLY A 83 -2.91 8.45 3.97
N ARG A 84 -1.86 7.87 4.59
CA ARG A 84 -0.46 8.23 4.28
C ARG A 84 -0.11 7.93 2.83
N ILE A 85 -0.53 6.77 2.36
CA ILE A 85 -0.43 6.34 0.96
C ILE A 85 -1.01 7.40 0.00
N LEU A 86 -2.23 7.86 0.24
CA LEU A 86 -2.88 8.85 -0.61
C LEU A 86 -2.23 10.23 -0.52
N ALA A 87 -1.83 10.66 0.68
CA ALA A 87 -1.17 11.95 0.90
C ALA A 87 0.15 12.06 0.12
N ASP A 88 0.96 11.01 0.12
CA ASP A 88 2.21 10.97 -0.64
C ASP A 88 1.96 10.99 -2.16
N ARG A 89 0.92 10.28 -2.65
CA ARG A 89 0.55 10.31 -4.07
C ARG A 89 0.14 11.72 -4.52
N GLN A 90 -0.61 12.45 -3.70
CA GLN A 90 -1.00 13.82 -4.01
C GLN A 90 0.22 14.75 -4.09
N ALA A 91 1.18 14.60 -3.17
CA ALA A 91 2.42 15.39 -3.17
C ALA A 91 3.26 15.18 -4.44
N ASP A 92 3.23 13.97 -5.03
CA ASP A 92 3.92 13.67 -6.29
C ASP A 92 3.24 14.33 -7.50
N VAL A 93 1.91 14.30 -7.56
CA VAL A 93 1.11 14.93 -8.62
C VAL A 93 1.37 16.45 -8.68
N ASP A 94 1.60 17.07 -7.52
CA ASP A 94 1.89 18.50 -7.41
C ASP A 94 3.31 18.88 -7.88
N GLY A 95 4.11 17.92 -8.34
CA GLY A 95 5.40 18.14 -9.01
C GLY A 95 6.58 18.43 -8.10
N ALA A 96 6.43 18.22 -6.79
CA ALA A 96 7.48 18.47 -5.79
C ALA A 96 8.71 17.55 -5.94
N PHE A 97 8.59 16.43 -6.66
CA PHE A 97 9.59 15.36 -6.71
C PHE A 97 10.69 15.55 -7.76
N ARG A 98 10.44 16.29 -8.85
CA ARG A 98 11.34 16.36 -10.03
C ARG A 98 12.65 17.15 -9.86
N ALA A 99 12.95 17.62 -8.65
CA ALA A 99 13.94 18.68 -8.44
C ALA A 99 15.13 18.30 -7.55
N GLY A 100 15.34 17.01 -7.28
CA GLY A 100 16.19 16.60 -6.15
C GLY A 100 17.48 15.86 -6.49
N TRP A 101 17.54 15.14 -7.61
CA TRP A 101 18.71 14.31 -7.92
C TRP A 101 19.91 15.18 -8.31
N ASP A 102 21.07 14.95 -7.68
CA ASP A 102 22.27 15.78 -7.86
C ASP A 102 23.32 15.18 -8.83
N GLY A 103 22.97 14.11 -9.54
CA GLY A 103 23.85 13.44 -10.50
C GLY A 103 23.77 14.00 -11.92
N SER A 104 24.32 13.25 -12.89
CA SER A 104 24.33 13.64 -14.29
C SER A 104 24.43 12.46 -15.23
N VAL A 105 23.51 12.39 -16.20
CA VAL A 105 23.56 11.44 -17.32
C VAL A 105 24.75 11.73 -18.22
N ALA A 106 25.02 13.00 -18.55
CA ALA A 106 26.08 13.39 -19.48
C ALA A 106 27.49 13.00 -18.98
N GLY A 107 27.70 13.03 -17.66
CA GLY A 107 28.96 12.63 -17.04
C GLY A 107 28.96 11.21 -16.44
N CYS A 108 27.85 10.48 -16.57
CA CYS A 108 27.60 9.22 -15.84
C CYS A 108 27.92 9.32 -14.34
N ALA A 109 27.56 10.45 -13.73
CA ALA A 109 27.68 10.67 -12.30
C ALA A 109 26.39 10.15 -11.64
N PRO A 110 26.44 9.09 -10.81
CA PRO A 110 25.24 8.50 -10.21
C PRO A 110 24.50 9.49 -9.32
N GLY A 111 25.22 10.43 -8.70
CA GLY A 111 24.68 11.36 -7.71
C GLY A 111 23.92 10.61 -6.62
N ASP A 112 22.95 11.27 -6.03
CA ASP A 112 21.98 10.67 -5.14
C ASP A 112 20.63 11.39 -5.17
N MET A 113 19.56 10.67 -4.83
CA MET A 113 18.27 11.28 -4.55
C MET A 113 18.27 11.92 -3.15
N PRO A 114 17.46 12.95 -2.87
CA PRO A 114 17.45 13.55 -1.54
C PRO A 114 16.98 12.55 -0.48
N ALA A 115 17.61 12.60 0.68
CA ALA A 115 17.37 11.64 1.76
C ALA A 115 15.91 11.64 2.25
N GLU A 116 15.26 12.81 2.29
CA GLU A 116 13.84 12.93 2.66
C GLU A 116 12.92 12.13 1.72
N TRP A 117 13.20 12.16 0.41
CA TRP A 117 12.39 11.48 -0.60
C TRP A 117 12.63 9.99 -0.58
N ARG A 118 13.87 9.56 -0.33
CA ARG A 118 14.15 8.15 -0.12
C ARG A 118 13.40 7.62 1.09
N GLN A 119 13.39 8.38 2.19
CA GLN A 119 12.67 8.00 3.40
C GLN A 119 11.16 7.88 3.14
N ARG A 120 10.56 8.84 2.43
CA ARG A 120 9.14 8.77 2.03
C ARG A 120 8.83 7.54 1.16
N ALA A 121 9.64 7.26 0.14
CA ALA A 121 9.46 6.07 -0.70
C ALA A 121 9.57 4.76 0.12
N PHE A 122 10.46 4.74 1.12
CA PHE A 122 10.61 3.62 2.04
C PHE A 122 9.43 3.47 3.00
N ASP A 123 8.93 4.58 3.56
CA ASP A 123 7.75 4.57 4.43
C ASP A 123 6.51 4.10 3.65
N ARG A 124 6.37 4.58 2.41
CA ARG A 124 5.33 4.15 1.46
C ARG A 124 5.36 2.65 1.16
N LEU A 125 6.55 2.08 0.93
CA LEU A 125 6.72 0.63 0.79
C LEU A 125 6.18 -0.10 2.04
N ASN A 126 6.51 0.41 3.22
CA ASN A 126 6.09 -0.22 4.47
C ASN A 126 4.59 -0.07 4.75
N ASP A 127 3.97 1.03 4.33
CA ASP A 127 2.50 1.18 4.39
C ASP A 127 1.81 0.18 3.46
N TRP A 128 2.31 -0.03 2.24
CA TRP A 128 1.80 -1.09 1.35
C TRP A 128 1.98 -2.49 1.95
N ARG A 129 3.15 -2.76 2.54
CA ARG A 129 3.42 -4.02 3.25
C ARG A 129 2.45 -4.20 4.42
N TYR A 130 2.15 -3.14 5.16
CA TYR A 130 1.18 -3.17 6.24
C TYR A 130 -0.23 -3.55 5.76
N LEU A 131 -0.67 -3.02 4.61
CA LEU A 131 -1.93 -3.41 3.97
C LEU A 131 -1.93 -4.88 3.56
N ALA A 132 -0.81 -5.40 3.04
CA ALA A 132 -0.62 -6.84 2.78
C ALA A 132 -0.43 -7.70 4.06
N GLY A 133 -0.45 -7.06 5.23
CA GLY A 133 -0.23 -7.66 6.55
C GLY A 133 1.22 -8.09 6.81
N GLN A 134 2.18 -7.66 6.00
CA GLN A 134 3.59 -7.98 6.15
C GLN A 134 4.27 -7.08 7.20
N PRO A 135 5.33 -7.57 7.90
CA PRO A 135 6.15 -6.71 8.73
C PRO A 135 6.92 -5.70 7.87
N PRO A 136 7.34 -4.56 8.44
CA PRO A 136 8.12 -3.56 7.72
C PRO A 136 9.46 -4.14 7.24
N ALA A 137 9.90 -3.72 6.07
CA ALA A 137 11.25 -3.95 5.59
C ALA A 137 12.24 -3.03 6.33
N ARG A 138 13.53 -3.13 5.98
CA ARG A 138 14.60 -2.25 6.47
C ARG A 138 15.26 -1.56 5.28
N LEU A 139 15.73 -0.34 5.44
CA LEU A 139 16.51 0.32 4.40
C LEU A 139 18.01 -0.03 4.53
N SER A 140 18.71 -0.18 3.41
CA SER A 140 20.14 -0.49 3.36
C SER A 140 20.90 0.57 2.56
N PRO A 141 21.84 1.31 3.19
CA PRO A 141 22.69 2.27 2.48
C PRO A 141 23.47 1.66 1.31
N ASP A 142 24.05 0.47 1.49
CA ASP A 142 24.82 -0.19 0.43
C ASP A 142 23.94 -0.54 -0.78
N ARG A 143 22.68 -0.92 -0.53
CA ARG A 143 21.73 -1.22 -1.61
C ARG A 143 21.16 0.05 -2.24
N ASN A 144 21.10 1.17 -1.51
CA ASN A 144 20.76 2.46 -2.11
C ASN A 144 21.79 2.84 -3.17
N VAL A 145 23.09 2.59 -2.92
CA VAL A 145 24.14 2.83 -3.92
C VAL A 145 23.90 1.98 -5.17
N LEU A 146 23.66 0.67 -5.02
CA LEU A 146 23.37 -0.20 -6.17
C LEU A 146 22.12 0.25 -6.94
N ALA A 147 21.06 0.58 -6.23
CA ALA A 147 19.82 1.07 -6.80
C ALA A 147 20.00 2.42 -7.53
N GLN A 148 20.83 3.32 -7.01
CA GLN A 148 21.10 4.61 -7.62
C GLN A 148 21.92 4.48 -8.92
N HIS A 149 22.92 3.59 -8.94
CA HIS A 149 23.64 3.26 -10.16
C HIS A 149 22.74 2.61 -11.22
N CYS A 150 21.82 1.74 -10.81
CA CYS A 150 20.79 1.19 -11.70
C CYS A 150 19.91 2.29 -12.28
N ALA A 151 19.39 3.20 -11.44
CA ALA A 151 18.52 4.28 -11.88
C ALA A 151 19.23 5.20 -12.89
N LEU A 152 20.51 5.55 -12.68
CA LEU A 152 21.30 6.30 -13.65
C LEU A 152 21.40 5.57 -14.99
N ALA A 153 21.73 4.27 -15.00
CA ALA A 153 21.89 3.52 -16.24
C ALA A 153 20.57 3.42 -17.02
N MET A 154 19.45 3.20 -16.32
CA MET A 154 18.11 3.19 -16.94
C MET A 154 17.73 4.56 -17.52
N HIS A 155 18.02 5.64 -16.79
CA HIS A 155 17.80 7.01 -17.27
C HIS A 155 18.65 7.30 -18.51
N ALA A 156 19.95 7.01 -18.48
CA ALA A 156 20.85 7.23 -19.60
C ALA A 156 20.45 6.41 -20.84
N ARG A 157 19.90 5.21 -20.63
CA ARG A 157 19.38 4.32 -21.67
C ARG A 157 18.03 4.76 -22.23
N GLY A 158 17.19 5.41 -21.42
CA GLY A 158 15.83 5.82 -21.80
C GLY A 158 14.80 4.69 -21.82
N PHE A 159 15.17 3.48 -21.37
CA PHE A 159 14.25 2.35 -21.20
C PHE A 159 14.80 1.35 -20.16
N TRP A 160 13.91 0.54 -19.58
CA TRP A 160 14.25 -0.42 -18.54
C TRP A 160 14.88 -1.72 -19.08
N THR A 161 15.74 -2.36 -18.29
CA THR A 161 16.25 -3.72 -18.49
C THR A 161 16.71 -4.31 -17.15
N HIS A 162 16.69 -5.63 -17.00
CA HIS A 162 17.37 -6.30 -15.86
C HIS A 162 18.76 -6.83 -16.23
N ASP A 163 19.10 -6.83 -17.52
CA ASP A 163 20.36 -7.37 -18.06
C ASP A 163 21.13 -6.24 -18.73
N LEU A 164 21.88 -5.48 -17.93
CA LEU A 164 22.78 -4.44 -18.43
C LEU A 164 24.10 -5.05 -18.92
N THR A 165 24.59 -4.60 -20.07
CA THR A 165 25.87 -5.00 -20.65
C THR A 165 26.85 -3.82 -20.72
N PRO A 166 28.18 -4.06 -20.86
CA PRO A 166 29.17 -2.99 -20.95
C PRO A 166 28.96 -1.98 -22.08
N GLU A 167 28.14 -2.31 -23.08
CA GLU A 167 27.78 -1.43 -24.19
C GLU A 167 26.67 -0.42 -23.81
N ASP A 168 26.00 -0.61 -22.68
CA ASP A 168 24.91 0.24 -22.24
C ASP A 168 25.41 1.60 -21.71
N PRO A 169 24.67 2.70 -21.95
CA PRO A 169 25.00 4.01 -21.42
C PRO A 169 25.11 4.00 -19.88
N CYS A 170 26.15 4.66 -19.36
CA CYS A 170 26.44 4.73 -17.93
C CYS A 170 26.52 3.37 -17.22
N TYR A 171 26.89 2.33 -17.97
CA TYR A 171 27.19 1.03 -17.40
C TYR A 171 28.28 1.13 -16.32
N SER A 172 28.04 0.40 -15.22
CA SER A 172 29.03 0.06 -14.21
C SER A 172 28.65 -1.30 -13.64
N GLU A 173 29.59 -1.99 -13.01
CA GLU A 173 29.29 -3.29 -12.37
C GLU A 173 28.21 -3.14 -11.28
N GLN A 174 28.22 -2.01 -10.57
CA GLN A 174 27.17 -1.67 -9.59
C GLN A 174 25.80 -1.45 -10.25
N ALA A 175 25.76 -0.78 -11.42
CA ALA A 175 24.52 -0.62 -12.17
C ALA A 175 23.99 -1.97 -12.66
N ARG A 176 24.88 -2.82 -13.20
CA ARG A 176 24.53 -4.16 -13.65
C ARG A 176 23.92 -5.00 -12.52
N GLN A 177 24.60 -5.01 -11.38
CA GLN A 177 24.09 -5.70 -10.20
C GLN A 177 22.76 -5.11 -9.74
N GLY A 178 22.68 -3.79 -9.62
CA GLY A 178 21.46 -3.09 -9.23
C GLY A 178 20.28 -3.40 -10.15
N ALA A 179 20.48 -3.42 -11.46
CA ALA A 179 19.44 -3.73 -12.45
C ALA A 179 18.93 -5.18 -12.33
N ALA A 180 19.84 -6.14 -12.17
CA ALA A 180 19.48 -7.55 -12.02
C ALA A 180 18.75 -7.86 -10.71
N GLU A 181 18.96 -7.04 -9.67
CA GLU A 181 18.49 -7.29 -8.30
C GLU A 181 17.36 -6.35 -7.84
N SER A 182 16.88 -5.47 -8.72
CA SER A 182 15.86 -4.46 -8.41
C SER A 182 14.54 -4.68 -9.13
N LEU A 183 13.47 -4.14 -8.54
CA LEU A 183 12.29 -3.71 -9.29
C LEU A 183 12.65 -2.42 -10.03
N VAL A 184 12.30 -2.32 -11.32
CA VAL A 184 12.75 -1.22 -12.18
C VAL A 184 11.56 -0.55 -12.82
N SER A 185 11.56 0.79 -12.86
CA SER A 185 10.54 1.55 -13.57
C SER A 185 11.14 2.77 -14.25
N MET A 186 10.50 3.18 -15.33
CA MET A 186 10.81 4.38 -16.10
C MET A 186 9.74 5.44 -15.89
N ARG A 187 10.11 6.72 -16.06
CA ARG A 187 9.20 7.88 -16.04
C ARG A 187 8.39 8.01 -14.75
N GLY A 188 8.82 7.30 -13.72
CA GLY A 188 8.17 7.17 -12.43
C GLY A 188 9.00 7.85 -11.36
N ILE A 189 8.32 8.71 -10.61
CA ILE A 189 8.77 9.29 -9.36
C ILE A 189 8.93 8.15 -8.33
N ALA A 190 9.99 8.17 -7.51
CA ALA A 190 10.30 7.06 -6.59
C ALA A 190 9.23 6.77 -5.54
N VAL A 191 8.27 7.67 -5.32
CA VAL A 191 7.15 7.48 -4.39
C VAL A 191 5.92 6.94 -5.13
N ASP A 192 5.49 7.57 -6.21
CA ASP A 192 4.39 7.10 -7.07
C ASP A 192 4.66 5.74 -7.73
N VAL A 193 5.94 5.41 -8.00
CA VAL A 193 6.29 4.12 -8.61
C VAL A 193 5.87 2.91 -7.76
N LEU A 194 5.76 3.06 -6.43
CA LEU A 194 5.29 1.98 -5.57
C LEU A 194 3.82 1.63 -5.88
N TRP A 195 3.00 2.60 -6.28
CA TRP A 195 1.64 2.35 -6.74
C TRP A 195 1.66 1.51 -8.03
N ASN A 196 2.49 1.90 -8.99
CA ASN A 196 2.65 1.17 -10.25
C ASN A 196 3.18 -0.27 -10.04
N TYR A 197 4.06 -0.49 -9.07
CA TYR A 197 4.52 -1.82 -8.70
C TYR A 197 3.43 -2.69 -8.05
N VAL A 198 2.45 -2.09 -7.36
CA VAL A 198 1.35 -2.84 -6.73
C VAL A 198 0.24 -3.18 -7.73
N GLU A 199 -0.15 -2.26 -8.60
CA GLU A 199 -1.13 -2.51 -9.67
C GLU A 199 -0.57 -3.37 -10.80
N ASP A 200 0.75 -3.25 -11.03
CA ASP A 200 1.55 -4.11 -11.87
C ASP A 200 1.10 -4.15 -13.34
N PHE A 201 0.66 -3.01 -13.87
CA PHE A 201 0.10 -2.92 -15.22
C PHE A 201 1.03 -3.46 -16.31
N GLY A 202 0.48 -4.26 -17.22
CA GLY A 202 1.12 -4.70 -18.45
C GLY A 202 1.31 -6.21 -18.53
N GLU A 203 1.03 -6.79 -19.70
CA GLU A 203 1.09 -8.24 -19.93
C GLU A 203 2.46 -8.86 -19.60
N MET A 204 3.56 -8.12 -19.83
CA MET A 204 4.90 -8.59 -19.48
C MET A 204 5.08 -8.77 -17.96
N ASN A 205 4.46 -7.93 -17.14
CA ASN A 205 4.52 -8.05 -15.68
C ASN A 205 3.72 -9.25 -15.18
N PHE A 206 2.54 -9.49 -15.77
CA PHE A 206 1.71 -10.65 -15.46
C PHE A 206 2.37 -11.98 -15.84
N ALA A 207 3.20 -11.97 -16.89
CA ALA A 207 3.86 -13.16 -17.41
C ALA A 207 5.20 -13.46 -16.73
N ALA A 208 5.96 -12.42 -16.32
CA ALA A 208 7.41 -12.58 -16.10
C ALA A 208 7.96 -12.13 -14.75
N ALA A 209 7.20 -11.47 -13.87
CA ALA A 209 7.55 -11.21 -12.46
C ALA A 209 6.67 -10.06 -11.96
N PRO A 210 5.56 -10.33 -11.26
CA PRO A 210 4.82 -9.22 -10.70
C PRO A 210 5.66 -8.56 -9.59
N HIS A 211 5.96 -7.26 -9.75
CA HIS A 211 6.61 -6.41 -8.77
C HIS A 211 5.94 -6.53 -7.39
N ARG A 212 4.60 -6.65 -7.37
CA ARG A 212 3.82 -6.84 -6.14
C ARG A 212 4.28 -8.05 -5.33
N LEU A 213 4.63 -9.16 -5.97
CA LEU A 213 5.03 -10.38 -5.27
C LEU A 213 6.36 -10.21 -4.53
N TRP A 214 7.28 -9.43 -5.10
CA TRP A 214 8.54 -9.06 -4.46
C TRP A 214 8.30 -8.10 -3.29
N MET A 215 7.48 -7.08 -3.48
CA MET A 215 7.14 -6.10 -2.44
C MET A 215 6.52 -6.74 -1.20
N PHE A 216 5.68 -7.76 -1.37
CA PHE A 216 4.97 -8.42 -0.27
C PHE A 216 5.59 -9.73 0.17
N SER A 217 6.75 -10.08 -0.40
CA SER A 217 7.47 -11.29 -0.03
C SER A 217 7.74 -11.38 1.47
N ASN A 218 7.56 -12.59 2.01
CA ASN A 218 8.07 -13.01 3.32
C ASN A 218 9.59 -12.84 3.41
N ARG A 219 10.28 -12.83 2.26
CA ARG A 219 11.72 -12.79 2.17
C ARG A 219 12.29 -11.39 1.98
N LEU A 220 11.44 -10.35 1.91
CA LEU A 220 11.91 -9.00 1.64
C LEU A 220 12.77 -8.46 2.81
N GLY A 221 14.06 -8.73 2.73
CA GLY A 221 15.11 -8.21 3.61
C GLY A 221 15.60 -6.83 3.14
N PRO A 222 16.66 -6.26 3.76
CA PRO A 222 16.95 -4.83 3.62
C PRO A 222 16.86 -4.36 2.17
N VAL A 223 16.08 -3.33 1.87
CA VAL A 223 15.88 -2.82 0.51
C VAL A 223 16.82 -1.65 0.22
N GLY A 224 17.07 -1.40 -1.05
CA GLY A 224 17.72 -0.18 -1.51
C GLY A 224 16.77 0.61 -2.40
N ILE A 225 16.76 1.93 -2.31
CA ILE A 225 15.97 2.80 -3.19
C ILE A 225 16.90 3.84 -3.79
N GLY A 226 16.92 3.90 -5.12
CA GLY A 226 17.67 4.86 -5.90
C GLY A 226 16.81 5.36 -7.05
N ALA A 227 16.96 6.64 -7.35
CA ALA A 227 16.13 7.31 -8.34
C ALA A 227 16.87 8.48 -8.98
N THR A 228 16.48 8.75 -10.22
CA THR A 228 16.81 9.97 -10.94
C THR A 228 15.50 10.66 -11.34
N ASP A 229 15.56 11.69 -12.16
CA ASP A 229 14.36 12.37 -12.64
C ASP A 229 13.48 11.52 -13.59
N ASP A 230 14.01 10.42 -14.14
CA ASP A 230 13.31 9.61 -15.15
C ASP A 230 13.35 8.09 -14.92
N ALA A 231 13.99 7.62 -13.85
CA ALA A 231 14.06 6.19 -13.55
C ALA A 231 14.16 5.93 -12.04
N THR A 232 13.55 4.84 -11.60
CA THR A 232 13.67 4.32 -10.23
C THR A 232 14.07 2.86 -10.26
N CYS A 233 14.98 2.49 -9.36
CA CYS A 233 15.26 1.09 -9.04
C CYS A 233 15.06 0.87 -7.54
N MET A 234 14.36 -0.20 -7.18
CA MET A 234 14.24 -0.67 -5.81
C MET A 234 14.89 -2.04 -5.66
N HIS A 235 16.03 -2.10 -5.01
CA HIS A 235 16.81 -3.32 -4.83
C HIS A 235 16.13 -4.26 -3.82
N VAL A 236 15.75 -5.46 -4.29
CA VAL A 236 14.94 -6.45 -3.54
C VAL A 236 15.59 -7.82 -3.38
N ALA A 237 16.69 -8.11 -4.09
CA ALA A 237 17.31 -9.43 -4.06
C ALA A 237 18.04 -9.76 -2.73
N ASN A 238 18.69 -10.93 -2.65
CA ASN A 238 19.36 -11.40 -1.42
C ASN A 238 18.40 -11.45 -0.21
N ALA A 239 17.17 -11.84 -0.53
CA ALA A 239 15.99 -11.91 0.32
C ALA A 239 16.17 -12.98 1.42
N ARG A 240 16.08 -12.57 2.70
CA ARG A 240 16.11 -13.47 3.87
C ARG A 240 14.70 -13.60 4.41
N LEU A 241 14.34 -14.74 4.98
CA LEU A 241 13.03 -14.90 5.60
C LEU A 241 12.88 -13.89 6.76
N GLU A 242 12.00 -12.91 6.60
CA GLU A 242 11.65 -11.87 7.61
C GLU A 242 10.23 -12.10 8.17
N SER A 243 9.44 -12.97 7.54
CA SER A 243 8.10 -13.41 7.96
C SER A 243 7.89 -14.89 7.61
N ASP A 244 7.09 -15.61 8.39
CA ASP A 244 6.81 -17.04 8.23
C ASP A 244 5.35 -17.33 7.82
N LYS A 245 4.64 -16.32 7.31
CA LYS A 245 3.26 -16.48 6.85
C LYS A 245 3.15 -17.60 5.82
N ALA A 246 2.22 -18.53 6.07
CA ALA A 246 1.95 -19.63 5.16
C ALA A 246 1.49 -19.16 3.77
N TYR A 247 0.74 -18.06 3.71
CA TYR A 247 0.34 -17.41 2.47
C TYR A 247 0.08 -15.91 2.70
N ILE A 248 0.10 -15.16 1.61
CA ILE A 248 -0.03 -13.71 1.62
C ILE A 248 -1.05 -13.36 0.53
N PRO A 249 -2.30 -13.03 0.91
CA PRO A 249 -3.31 -12.62 -0.03
C PRO A 249 -3.24 -11.11 -0.30
N TRP A 250 -3.54 -10.72 -1.53
CA TRP A 250 -3.85 -9.35 -1.93
C TRP A 250 -5.18 -9.37 -2.68
N PRO A 251 -6.25 -8.71 -2.20
CA PRO A 251 -6.39 -8.03 -0.92
C PRO A 251 -6.08 -8.89 0.31
N ALA A 252 -5.64 -8.27 1.40
CA ALA A 252 -5.38 -8.99 2.65
C ALA A 252 -6.69 -9.41 3.37
N ALA A 253 -6.58 -10.39 4.26
CA ALA A 253 -7.71 -10.80 5.09
C ALA A 253 -8.12 -9.71 6.09
N GLY A 254 -9.42 -9.57 6.32
CA GLY A 254 -10.01 -8.55 7.19
C GLY A 254 -10.28 -7.23 6.45
N PRO A 255 -10.34 -6.10 7.18
CA PRO A 255 -10.61 -4.79 6.60
C PRO A 255 -9.53 -4.39 5.60
N PHE A 256 -9.96 -3.93 4.42
CA PHE A 256 -9.07 -3.55 3.32
C PHE A 256 -9.64 -2.37 2.52
N PRO A 257 -8.85 -1.33 2.19
CA PRO A 257 -9.40 -0.16 1.51
C PRO A 257 -9.91 -0.54 0.11
N ALA A 258 -11.18 -0.22 -0.18
CA ALA A 258 -11.77 -0.51 -1.50
C ALA A 258 -10.97 0.15 -2.63
N ASP A 259 -10.49 1.37 -2.40
CA ASP A 259 -9.73 2.16 -3.37
C ASP A 259 -8.33 1.59 -3.67
N ALA A 260 -7.78 0.75 -2.79
CA ALA A 260 -6.45 0.16 -2.96
C ALA A 260 -6.39 -0.90 -4.07
N VAL A 261 -7.54 -1.32 -4.58
CA VAL A 261 -7.68 -2.28 -5.69
C VAL A 261 -8.47 -1.71 -6.87
N LEU A 262 -8.80 -0.42 -6.84
CA LEU A 262 -9.28 0.28 -8.03
C LEU A 262 -8.16 0.31 -9.06
N GLY A 263 -8.46 -0.10 -10.30
CA GLY A 263 -7.45 -0.15 -11.35
C GLY A 263 -6.51 -1.35 -11.27
N ASP A 264 -6.61 -2.23 -10.27
CA ASP A 264 -5.76 -3.42 -10.17
C ASP A 264 -5.98 -4.36 -11.36
N ALA A 265 -5.01 -4.33 -12.28
CA ALA A 265 -5.06 -5.06 -13.54
C ALA A 265 -4.57 -6.50 -13.39
N LEU A 266 -3.65 -6.77 -12.45
CA LEU A 266 -3.29 -8.15 -12.09
C LEU A 266 -4.45 -8.86 -11.38
N GLY A 267 -5.30 -8.11 -10.69
CA GLY A 267 -6.40 -8.64 -9.91
C GLY A 267 -5.91 -9.17 -8.57
N TRP A 268 -6.66 -10.07 -7.93
CA TRP A 268 -6.30 -10.59 -6.62
C TRP A 268 -5.19 -11.62 -6.76
N THR A 269 -4.31 -11.69 -5.77
CA THR A 269 -3.24 -12.69 -5.74
C THR A 269 -3.15 -13.40 -4.40
N ILE A 270 -2.63 -14.62 -4.43
CA ILE A 270 -2.18 -15.33 -3.24
C ILE A 270 -0.78 -15.85 -3.54
N GLN A 271 0.18 -15.51 -2.70
CA GLN A 271 1.56 -16.02 -2.79
C GLN A 271 1.94 -16.82 -1.55
N SER A 272 2.85 -17.76 -1.71
CA SER A 272 3.36 -18.63 -0.66
C SER A 272 4.76 -19.14 -0.97
N ASP A 273 5.57 -19.33 0.07
CA ASP A 273 6.86 -20.02 -0.02
C ASP A 273 6.73 -21.55 0.00
N THR A 274 5.58 -22.09 0.42
CA THR A 274 5.43 -23.53 0.73
C THR A 274 4.18 -24.17 0.13
N ILE A 275 3.13 -23.39 -0.14
CA ILE A 275 1.86 -23.89 -0.68
C ILE A 275 1.93 -23.87 -2.21
N ASN A 276 2.13 -25.03 -2.81
CA ASN A 276 2.02 -25.21 -4.25
C ASN A 276 0.56 -25.12 -4.71
N PHE A 277 0.31 -24.26 -5.71
CA PHE A 277 -1.00 -23.96 -6.30
C PHE A 277 -1.27 -24.65 -7.65
N ASN A 278 -0.39 -25.54 -8.12
CA ASN A 278 -0.61 -26.26 -9.37
C ASN A 278 -1.89 -27.12 -9.28
N GLY A 279 -2.82 -26.91 -10.21
CA GLY A 279 -4.12 -27.59 -10.21
C GLY A 279 -5.11 -27.07 -9.16
N ALA A 280 -4.77 -25.97 -8.46
CA ALA A 280 -5.68 -25.35 -7.52
C ALA A 280 -6.88 -24.73 -8.22
N THR A 281 -8.02 -24.75 -7.53
CA THR A 281 -9.23 -24.04 -7.90
C THR A 281 -9.50 -22.96 -6.87
N VAL A 282 -10.00 -21.82 -7.32
CA VAL A 282 -10.38 -20.71 -6.44
C VAL A 282 -11.90 -20.54 -6.51
N ARG A 283 -12.53 -20.41 -5.35
CA ARG A 283 -13.93 -20.01 -5.22
C ARG A 283 -13.99 -18.71 -4.43
N VAL A 284 -14.65 -17.71 -5.01
CA VAL A 284 -14.98 -16.47 -4.33
C VAL A 284 -16.49 -16.42 -4.12
N THR A 285 -16.93 -16.02 -2.93
CA THR A 285 -18.35 -15.81 -2.64
C THR A 285 -18.59 -14.45 -1.99
N ARG A 286 -19.60 -13.73 -2.45
CA ARG A 286 -20.13 -12.52 -1.82
C ARG A 286 -21.45 -12.88 -1.15
N ASP A 287 -21.56 -12.68 0.16
CA ASP A 287 -22.76 -13.05 0.96
C ASP A 287 -23.24 -14.51 0.78
N GLY A 288 -22.29 -15.41 0.47
CA GLY A 288 -22.56 -16.83 0.21
C GLY A 288 -22.82 -17.18 -1.26
N ASP A 289 -23.12 -16.19 -2.10
CA ASP A 289 -23.33 -16.38 -3.53
C ASP A 289 -21.99 -16.53 -4.28
N PRO A 290 -21.81 -17.60 -5.08
CA PRO A 290 -20.57 -17.83 -5.81
C PRO A 290 -20.39 -16.82 -6.94
N MET A 291 -19.17 -16.32 -7.07
CA MET A 291 -18.72 -15.50 -8.18
C MET A 291 -17.74 -16.31 -9.04
N PRO A 292 -17.98 -16.43 -10.36
CA PRO A 292 -17.02 -17.03 -11.27
C PRO A 292 -15.68 -16.30 -11.20
N VAL A 293 -14.59 -17.04 -11.37
CA VAL A 293 -13.22 -16.49 -11.40
C VAL A 293 -12.44 -17.22 -12.48
N GLU A 294 -11.62 -16.49 -13.22
CA GLU A 294 -10.51 -17.08 -13.95
C GLU A 294 -9.29 -17.16 -13.02
N VAL A 295 -8.65 -18.33 -12.97
CA VAL A 295 -7.46 -18.56 -12.14
C VAL A 295 -6.24 -18.70 -13.04
N ARG A 296 -5.22 -17.89 -12.75
CA ARG A 296 -3.92 -17.93 -13.42
C ARG A 296 -2.84 -18.29 -12.40
N VAL A 297 -2.24 -19.46 -12.54
CA VAL A 297 -1.03 -19.78 -11.77
C VAL A 297 0.11 -18.90 -12.30
N LEU A 298 0.78 -18.21 -11.40
CA LEU A 298 1.91 -17.34 -11.73
C LEU A 298 3.21 -18.14 -11.69
N GLN A 299 4.19 -17.70 -12.49
CA GLN A 299 5.49 -18.33 -12.52
C GLN A 299 6.18 -18.26 -11.15
N ALA A 300 6.88 -19.33 -10.79
CA ALA A 300 7.63 -19.42 -9.54
C ALA A 300 8.86 -18.49 -9.54
N GLN A 301 9.42 -18.26 -8.35
CA GLN A 301 10.71 -17.57 -8.10
C GLN A 301 10.66 -16.03 -8.23
N TYR A 302 9.48 -15.44 -8.33
CA TYR A 302 9.29 -13.99 -8.31
C TYR A 302 8.71 -13.54 -6.96
N GLY A 303 9.57 -13.24 -6.00
CA GLY A 303 9.18 -12.85 -4.64
C GLY A 303 8.59 -13.99 -3.78
N ALA A 304 8.10 -15.08 -4.38
CA ALA A 304 7.62 -16.27 -3.69
C ALA A 304 7.89 -17.54 -4.51
N ALA A 305 7.85 -18.70 -3.85
CA ALA A 305 7.99 -19.99 -4.54
C ALA A 305 6.76 -20.33 -5.38
N HIS A 306 5.57 -19.93 -4.92
CA HIS A 306 4.29 -20.22 -5.55
C HIS A 306 3.37 -19.01 -5.47
N ALA A 307 2.66 -18.71 -6.56
CA ALA A 307 1.60 -17.71 -6.53
C ALA A 307 0.51 -18.04 -7.55
N LEU A 308 -0.69 -17.52 -7.31
CA LEU A 308 -1.78 -17.48 -8.28
C LEU A 308 -2.40 -16.08 -8.30
N ALA A 309 -2.98 -15.72 -9.43
CA ALA A 309 -3.83 -14.54 -9.61
C ALA A 309 -5.24 -14.98 -10.01
N PHE A 310 -6.24 -14.19 -9.62
CA PHE A 310 -7.64 -14.40 -9.96
C PHE A 310 -8.42 -13.11 -9.77
N LYS A 311 -9.54 -12.95 -10.48
CA LYS A 311 -10.43 -11.79 -10.34
C LYS A 311 -11.87 -12.27 -10.44
N PRO A 312 -12.77 -11.94 -9.48
CA PRO A 312 -14.17 -12.35 -9.59
C PRO A 312 -14.87 -11.63 -10.74
N ASP A 313 -15.60 -12.37 -11.57
CA ASP A 313 -16.27 -11.82 -12.75
C ASP A 313 -17.34 -10.80 -12.34
N GLY A 314 -17.32 -9.65 -13.02
CA GLY A 314 -18.28 -8.56 -12.76
C GLY A 314 -18.12 -7.88 -11.40
N TRP A 315 -17.07 -8.19 -10.63
CA TRP A 315 -16.82 -7.52 -9.37
C TRP A 315 -16.34 -6.08 -9.58
N ALA A 316 -16.68 -5.22 -8.63
CA ALA A 316 -16.11 -3.91 -8.47
C ALA A 316 -15.83 -3.69 -6.97
N PRO A 317 -14.79 -2.93 -6.60
CA PRO A 317 -14.56 -2.59 -5.21
C PRO A 317 -15.75 -1.77 -4.67
N GLN A 318 -16.40 -2.27 -3.61
CA GLN A 318 -17.50 -1.58 -2.93
C GLN A 318 -17.31 -1.71 -1.43
N ALA A 319 -17.27 -0.58 -0.75
CA ALA A 319 -17.17 -0.56 0.71
C ALA A 319 -18.41 -1.19 1.37
N GLY A 320 -18.19 -1.89 2.47
CA GLY A 320 -19.20 -2.66 3.19
C GLY A 320 -19.43 -4.07 2.64
N GLU A 321 -18.91 -4.40 1.44
CA GLU A 321 -18.99 -5.75 0.91
C GLU A 321 -17.87 -6.65 1.46
N SER A 322 -18.23 -7.91 1.74
CA SER A 322 -17.30 -8.95 2.18
C SER A 322 -17.25 -10.11 1.20
N TYR A 323 -16.05 -10.63 0.99
CA TYR A 323 -15.79 -11.72 0.07
C TYR A 323 -15.03 -12.83 0.78
N LEU A 324 -15.57 -14.04 0.73
CA LEU A 324 -14.87 -15.24 1.21
C LEU A 324 -14.15 -15.89 0.03
N VAL A 325 -12.85 -16.11 0.19
CA VAL A 325 -11.99 -16.82 -0.75
C VAL A 325 -11.63 -18.18 -0.19
N VAL A 326 -11.83 -19.21 -1.02
CA VAL A 326 -11.41 -20.58 -0.72
C VAL A 326 -10.57 -21.11 -1.88
N VAL A 327 -9.35 -21.56 -1.59
CA VAL A 327 -8.48 -22.26 -2.53
C VAL A 327 -8.45 -23.74 -2.15
N ALA A 328 -8.87 -24.58 -3.08
CA ALA A 328 -8.88 -26.03 -2.95
C ALA A 328 -7.98 -26.67 -4.01
N GLY A 329 -7.54 -27.92 -3.79
CA GLY A 329 -6.65 -28.63 -4.72
C GLY A 329 -5.18 -28.18 -4.68
N ALA A 330 -4.85 -27.14 -3.91
CA ALA A 330 -3.48 -26.81 -3.55
C ALA A 330 -2.90 -27.82 -2.56
N SER A 331 -1.58 -27.84 -2.40
CA SER A 331 -0.88 -28.71 -1.44
C SER A 331 -1.34 -28.53 0.02
N GLN A 332 -1.86 -27.35 0.35
CA GLN A 332 -2.60 -27.06 1.59
C GLN A 332 -3.79 -26.16 1.26
N PRO A 333 -4.95 -26.33 1.92
CA PRO A 333 -6.10 -25.47 1.69
C PRO A 333 -5.84 -24.04 2.20
N VAL A 334 -6.30 -23.05 1.44
CA VAL A 334 -6.28 -21.63 1.85
C VAL A 334 -7.71 -21.13 1.99
N ARG A 335 -8.00 -20.41 3.06
CA ARG A 335 -9.31 -19.79 3.29
C ARG A 335 -9.13 -18.48 4.04
N TYR A 336 -9.66 -17.39 3.48
CA TYR A 336 -9.70 -16.09 4.13
C TYR A 336 -10.91 -15.28 3.66
N ALA A 337 -11.31 -14.28 4.44
CA ALA A 337 -12.31 -13.31 4.04
C ALA A 337 -11.67 -11.92 3.99
N VAL A 338 -12.01 -11.13 2.99
CA VAL A 338 -11.70 -9.70 2.90
C VAL A 338 -13.01 -8.93 3.08
N GLU A 339 -12.94 -7.85 3.85
CA GLU A 339 -13.99 -6.85 3.98
C GLU A 339 -13.49 -5.55 3.37
N PHE A 340 -14.15 -5.07 2.32
CA PHE A 340 -13.79 -3.79 1.73
C PHE A 340 -14.37 -2.65 2.55
N ILE A 341 -13.55 -1.64 2.84
CA ILE A 341 -13.92 -0.51 3.68
C ILE A 341 -13.69 0.80 2.93
N ASP A 342 -14.49 1.81 3.28
CA ASP A 342 -14.30 3.18 2.81
C ASP A 342 -13.52 3.96 3.84
N CYS A 343 -12.23 4.15 3.62
CA CYS A 343 -11.40 4.94 4.53
C CYS A 343 -11.60 6.46 4.44
N ALA A 344 -12.41 6.95 3.50
CA ALA A 344 -12.82 8.36 3.44
C ALA A 344 -14.06 8.65 4.30
N ALA A 345 -14.88 7.62 4.58
CA ALA A 345 -16.07 7.71 5.42
C ALA A 345 -15.81 7.37 6.91
N GLU A 346 -14.62 6.82 7.21
CA GLU A 346 -14.18 6.44 8.56
C GLU A 346 -13.46 7.59 9.27
#